data_AF-A0A8T2QJS6-F1
#
_entry.id   AF-A0A8T2QJS6-F1
#
_cell.length_a   1.000
_cell.length_b   1.000
_cell.length_c   1.000
_cell.angle_alpha   90.00
_cell.angle_beta   90.00
_cell.angle_gamma   90.00
#
_symmetry.space_group_name_H-M   'P 1'
#
loop_
_entity.id
_entity.type
_entity.pdbx_description
1 polymer ?
#
loop_
_entity_poly.entity_id
_entity_poly.type
_entity_poly.pdbx_seq_one_letter_code
_entity_poly.pdbx_strand_id
1 'polypeptide(L)'
;MKSLLESIHFCHSMGIIHRDIKPENILLLDNSETSPIKLADFGLALEFTKGKTRFAPGFGQNAVFFSRFKLSYNVTDKFGYAGQTFSGLAGSSYYMAPEIFQGEYSEEVDIWSAGVIMYIVLRGVPPFWGPTEQRIYKAIQKGEVSFSAKLWDSISDEAKDLISKMLHPDAKSRITVAEAMGK
;
A
#
# COMPACT_ATOMS: atom_id res chain seq x y z
N MET A 1 2.25 -12.99 2.73
CA MET A 1 1.45 -12.02 3.51
C MET A 1 1.78 -12.06 5.00
N LYS A 2 1.64 -13.21 5.67
CA LYS A 2 1.97 -13.35 7.11
C LYS A 2 3.32 -12.71 7.51
N SER A 3 4.41 -13.07 6.84
CA SER A 3 5.74 -12.52 7.14
C SER A 3 5.85 -11.00 6.93
N LEU A 4 5.05 -10.42 6.03
CA LEU A 4 5.01 -8.98 5.80
C LEU A 4 4.33 -8.30 7.00
N LEU A 5 3.17 -8.82 7.41
CA LEU A 5 2.45 -8.34 8.59
C LEU A 5 3.30 -8.49 9.87
N GLU A 6 4.05 -9.58 10.01
CA GLU A 6 5.01 -9.75 11.13
C GLU A 6 6.10 -8.68 11.12
N SER A 7 6.65 -8.34 9.95
CA SER A 7 7.68 -7.30 9.81
C SER A 7 7.12 -5.91 10.14
N ILE A 8 5.91 -5.60 9.65
CA ILE A 8 5.20 -4.36 9.94
C ILE A 8 4.88 -4.27 11.44
N HIS A 9 4.34 -5.34 12.02
CA HIS A 9 4.03 -5.40 13.45
C HIS A 9 5.27 -5.17 14.32
N PHE A 10 6.41 -5.75 13.95
CA PHE A 10 7.67 -5.51 14.63
C PHE A 10 8.07 -4.02 14.56
N CYS A 11 8.00 -3.40 13.38
CA CYS A 11 8.29 -1.96 13.23
C CYS A 11 7.36 -1.11 14.12
N HIS A 12 6.06 -1.39 14.09
CA HIS A 12 5.07 -0.67 14.89
C HIS A 12 5.32 -0.86 16.40
N SER A 13 5.72 -2.05 16.82
CA SER A 13 6.08 -2.33 18.23
C SER A 13 7.32 -1.57 18.70
N MET A 14 8.21 -1.22 17.77
CA MET A 14 9.38 -0.38 17.99
C MET A 14 9.09 1.11 17.86
N GLY A 15 7.83 1.51 17.63
CA GLY A 15 7.46 2.91 17.41
C GLY A 15 7.92 3.45 16.07
N ILE A 16 8.01 2.62 15.03
CA ILE A 16 8.42 3.01 13.68
C ILE A 16 7.27 2.79 12.69
N ILE A 17 6.93 3.81 11.90
CA ILE A 17 6.06 3.74 10.72
C ILE A 17 6.96 3.68 9.49
N HIS A 18 6.75 2.72 8.58
CA HIS A 18 7.60 2.57 7.40
C HIS A 18 7.31 3.61 6.32
N ARG A 19 6.02 3.88 6.04
CA ARG A 19 5.49 4.87 5.06
C ARG A 19 5.79 4.61 3.57
N ASP A 20 6.59 3.60 3.25
CA ASP A 20 6.90 3.21 1.86
C ASP A 20 6.84 1.69 1.66
N ILE A 21 5.79 1.05 2.18
CA ILE A 21 5.58 -0.39 1.99
C ILE A 21 5.13 -0.65 0.54
N LYS A 22 5.97 -1.30 -0.25
CA LYS A 22 5.72 -1.64 -1.65
C LYS A 22 6.58 -2.85 -2.08
N PRO A 23 6.25 -3.55 -3.18
CA PRO A 23 6.98 -4.74 -3.61
C PRO A 23 8.49 -4.52 -3.79
N GLU A 24 8.90 -3.34 -4.26
CA GLU A 24 10.31 -2.97 -4.46
C GLU A 24 11.12 -2.95 -3.16
N ASN A 25 10.44 -2.72 -2.03
CA ASN A 25 11.03 -2.65 -0.70
C ASN A 25 10.89 -3.98 0.07
N ILE A 26 10.40 -5.04 -0.59
CA ILE A 26 10.27 -6.40 -0.02
C ILE A 26 11.27 -7.31 -0.73
N LEU A 27 12.38 -7.59 -0.06
CA LEU A 27 13.47 -8.37 -0.62
C LEU A 27 13.36 -9.85 -0.26
N LEU A 28 13.78 -10.72 -1.18
CA LEU A 28 14.02 -12.13 -0.91
C LEU A 28 15.51 -12.32 -0.57
N LEU A 29 15.80 -13.11 0.46
CA LEU A 29 17.18 -13.39 0.88
C LEU A 29 17.95 -14.27 -0.09
N ASP A 30 17.24 -15.13 -0.80
CA ASP A 30 17.80 -16.05 -1.78
C ASP A 30 16.77 -16.39 -2.86
N ASN A 31 17.16 -17.25 -3.80
CA ASN A 31 16.32 -17.66 -4.92
C ASN A 31 15.46 -18.91 -4.62
N SER A 32 15.40 -19.38 -3.37
CA SER A 32 14.56 -20.53 -3.02
C SER A 32 13.08 -20.15 -2.97
N GLU A 33 12.20 -21.11 -3.27
CA GLU A 33 10.75 -20.92 -3.17
C GLU A 33 10.28 -20.61 -1.74
N THR A 34 11.10 -20.99 -0.74
CA THR A 34 10.86 -20.74 0.69
C THR A 34 11.67 -19.56 1.21
N SER A 35 12.28 -18.75 0.34
CA SER A 35 13.14 -17.63 0.74
C SER A 35 12.39 -16.72 1.71
N PRO A 36 12.95 -16.43 2.90
CA PRO A 36 12.39 -15.43 3.79
C PRO A 36 12.32 -14.08 3.09
N ILE A 37 11.26 -13.31 3.37
CA ILE A 37 11.20 -11.91 2.96
C ILE A 37 11.89 -11.03 4.01
N LYS A 38 12.44 -9.90 3.57
CA LYS A 38 12.89 -8.81 4.43
C LYS A 38 12.36 -7.48 3.92
N LEU A 39 11.81 -6.69 4.84
CA LEU A 39 11.45 -5.31 4.56
C LEU A 39 12.70 -4.43 4.55
N ALA A 40 12.82 -3.55 3.56
CA ALA A 40 13.96 -2.69 3.32
C ALA A 40 13.53 -1.24 3.02
N ASP A 41 14.52 -0.35 2.96
CA ASP A 41 14.36 1.09 2.66
C ASP A 41 13.49 1.87 3.67
N PHE A 42 14.08 2.14 4.83
CA PHE A 42 13.53 3.01 5.87
C PHE A 42 13.84 4.50 5.62
N GLY A 43 14.23 4.89 4.39
CA GLY A 43 14.58 6.28 4.06
C GLY A 43 13.42 7.27 4.25
N LEU A 44 12.19 6.75 4.27
CA LEU A 44 10.97 7.48 4.57
C LEU A 44 10.35 7.09 5.90
N ALA A 45 11.00 6.32 6.77
CA ALA A 45 10.40 5.93 8.04
C ALA A 45 10.18 7.13 8.98
N LEU A 46 9.27 6.98 9.94
CA LEU A 46 8.99 7.98 10.96
C LEU A 46 8.82 7.31 12.33
N GLU A 47 9.44 7.89 13.35
CA GLU A 47 9.17 7.49 14.73
C GLU A 47 7.81 8.02 15.21
N PHE A 48 7.07 7.21 15.94
CA PHE A 48 5.80 7.59 16.57
C PHE A 48 5.71 7.11 18.01
N THR A 49 4.83 7.73 18.77
CA THR A 49 4.46 7.27 20.11
C THR A 49 3.05 6.73 20.02
N LYS A 50 2.87 5.46 20.38
CA LYS A 50 1.56 4.80 20.33
C LYS A 50 0.51 5.62 21.09
N GLY A 51 -0.63 5.85 20.44
CA GLY A 51 -1.72 6.67 21.00
C GLY A 51 -1.54 8.18 20.87
N LYS A 52 -0.51 8.67 20.16
CA LYS A 52 -0.36 10.08 19.78
C LYS A 52 -0.29 10.21 18.27
N THR A 53 -1.30 10.83 17.66
CA THR A 53 -1.23 11.24 16.26
C THR A 53 -0.09 12.25 16.09
N ARG A 54 0.79 12.03 15.12
CA ARG A 54 1.82 13.00 14.77
C ARG A 54 1.40 13.79 13.53
N PHE A 55 1.50 15.11 13.63
CA PHE A 55 1.69 15.94 12.45
C PHE A 55 3.08 15.65 11.90
N ALA A 56 3.16 14.97 10.76
CA ALA A 56 4.37 14.95 9.97
C ALA A 56 4.25 16.10 8.95
N PRO A 57 4.96 17.23 9.14
CA PRO A 57 4.95 18.27 8.12
C PRO A 57 5.57 17.70 6.85
N GLY A 58 4.79 17.64 5.77
CA GLY A 58 5.29 17.32 4.43
C GLY A 58 4.55 16.22 3.68
N PHE A 59 3.26 16.44 3.38
CA PHE A 59 2.58 15.89 2.20
C PHE A 59 1.57 16.87 1.58
N GLY A 60 1.42 18.08 2.14
CA GLY A 60 0.56 19.12 1.56
C GLY A 60 1.18 19.65 0.27
N GLN A 61 0.47 19.50 -0.86
CA GLN A 61 0.60 20.16 -2.19
C GLN A 61 1.99 20.56 -2.74
N ASN A 62 3.11 20.14 -2.15
CA ASN A 62 4.43 20.64 -2.49
C ASN A 62 5.04 19.83 -3.63
N ALA A 63 5.30 20.51 -4.74
CA ALA A 63 5.89 20.00 -5.98
C ALA A 63 7.26 19.28 -5.80
N VAL A 64 7.95 19.52 -4.67
CA VAL A 64 9.25 18.89 -4.34
C VAL A 64 9.10 17.41 -3.95
N PHE A 65 7.92 16.99 -3.47
CA PHE A 65 7.65 15.58 -3.23
C PHE A 65 7.46 14.83 -4.56
N PHE A 66 6.63 15.39 -5.44
CA PHE A 66 6.40 14.84 -6.78
C PHE A 66 7.71 14.69 -7.58
N SER A 67 8.69 15.58 -7.41
CA SER A 67 9.98 15.43 -8.11
C SER A 67 10.85 14.27 -7.64
N ARG A 68 10.67 13.75 -6.40
CA ARG A 68 11.51 12.69 -5.83
C ARG A 68 11.03 11.26 -6.12
N PHE A 69 9.81 11.07 -6.61
CA PHE A 69 9.24 9.76 -6.98
C PHE A 69 9.01 9.58 -8.48
N LYS A 70 9.72 10.33 -9.33
CA LYS A 70 9.74 10.07 -10.77
C LYS A 70 10.50 8.78 -11.06
N LEU A 71 9.78 7.68 -11.21
CA LEU A 71 10.25 6.49 -11.91
C LEU A 71 9.39 6.29 -13.16
N SER A 72 10.06 6.11 -14.30
CA SER A 72 9.43 5.77 -15.58
C SER A 72 9.20 4.26 -15.62
N TYR A 73 7.98 3.81 -15.88
CA TYR A 73 7.68 2.38 -16.09
C TYR A 73 7.07 2.17 -17.47
N ASN A 74 7.63 1.24 -18.23
CA ASN A 74 7.06 0.81 -19.51
C ASN A 74 6.10 -0.35 -19.24
N VAL A 75 4.80 -0.09 -19.30
CA VAL A 75 3.79 -1.15 -19.29
C VAL A 75 3.69 -1.72 -20.72
N THR A 76 4.53 -2.68 -21.06
CA THR A 76 4.34 -3.49 -22.27
C THR A 76 3.63 -4.79 -21.92
N ASP A 77 2.32 -4.73 -22.14
CA ASP A 77 1.45 -5.79 -22.64
C ASP A 77 1.28 -7.10 -21.83
N LYS A 78 0.27 -7.09 -20.95
CA LYS A 78 -0.56 -8.27 -20.59
C LYS A 78 -2.04 -7.97 -20.37
N PHE A 79 -2.47 -6.70 -20.47
CA PHE A 79 -3.82 -6.27 -20.07
C PHE A 79 -4.54 -5.38 -21.10
N GLY A 80 -4.07 -5.34 -22.36
CA GLY A 80 -4.79 -4.65 -23.45
C GLY A 80 -4.59 -3.13 -23.54
N TYR A 81 -3.58 -2.58 -22.87
CA TYR A 81 -3.17 -1.17 -22.99
C TYR A 81 -1.93 -1.03 -23.87
N ALA A 82 -1.99 -1.52 -25.11
CA ALA A 82 -0.86 -1.41 -26.04
C ALA A 82 -0.60 0.06 -26.42
N GLY A 83 0.65 0.52 -26.30
CA GLY A 83 1.12 1.76 -26.91
C GLY A 83 0.98 3.05 -26.09
N GLN A 84 0.60 3.00 -24.81
CA GLN A 84 0.56 4.19 -23.95
C GLN A 84 1.82 4.29 -23.09
N THR A 85 2.68 5.27 -23.40
CA THR A 85 3.74 5.75 -22.52
C THR A 85 3.12 6.61 -21.42
N PHE A 86 3.00 6.08 -20.20
CA PHE A 86 2.54 6.85 -19.06
C PHE A 86 3.73 7.57 -18.41
N SER A 87 3.93 8.85 -18.75
CA SER A 87 4.81 9.75 -17.99
C SER A 87 4.01 10.38 -16.84
N GLY A 88 3.97 9.70 -15.70
CA GLY A 88 3.31 10.17 -14.48
C GLY A 88 3.95 9.58 -13.24
N LEU A 89 3.65 10.12 -12.05
CA LEU A 89 4.20 9.69 -10.76
C LEU A 89 3.60 8.35 -10.28
N ALA A 90 3.45 7.41 -11.19
CA ALA A 90 2.53 6.29 -11.09
C ALA A 90 3.22 4.98 -10.65
N GLY A 91 4.30 5.05 -9.87
CA GLY A 91 4.88 3.85 -9.24
C GLY A 91 4.46 3.73 -7.78
N SER A 92 4.74 4.78 -7.01
CA SER A 92 4.68 4.74 -5.55
C SER A 92 3.33 5.14 -4.94
N SER A 93 2.47 5.83 -5.69
CA SER A 93 1.21 6.39 -5.14
C SER A 93 0.09 5.37 -4.94
N TYR A 94 0.13 4.23 -5.65
CA TYR A 94 -0.88 3.18 -5.51
C TYR A 94 -0.95 2.57 -4.12
N TYR A 95 0.17 2.59 -3.39
CA TYR A 95 0.29 2.00 -2.06
C TYR A 95 -0.03 3.01 -0.96
N MET A 96 -0.17 4.30 -1.26
CA MET A 96 -0.37 5.34 -0.24
C MET A 96 -1.81 5.36 0.29
N ALA A 97 -1.93 5.46 1.62
CA ALA A 97 -3.20 5.59 2.32
C ALA A 97 -3.84 6.98 2.12
N PRO A 98 -5.19 7.09 2.15
CA PRO A 98 -5.89 8.35 1.88
C PRO A 98 -5.57 9.48 2.88
N GLU A 99 -5.25 9.16 4.13
CA GLU A 99 -4.91 10.13 5.18
C GLU A 99 -3.50 10.74 5.02
N ILE A 100 -2.61 10.12 4.24
CA ILE A 100 -1.28 10.70 3.96
C ILE A 100 -1.41 12.08 3.33
N PHE A 101 -2.41 12.26 2.46
CA PHE A 101 -2.68 13.53 1.78
C PHE A 101 -3.24 14.62 2.70
N GLN A 102 -3.76 14.23 3.87
CA GLN A 102 -4.27 15.15 4.89
C GLN A 102 -3.14 15.62 5.81
N GLY A 103 -2.01 14.90 5.86
CA GLY A 103 -0.81 15.26 6.63
C GLY A 103 -0.84 14.83 8.10
N GLU A 104 -1.98 14.37 8.60
CA GLU A 104 -2.15 13.74 9.91
C GLU A 104 -2.41 12.25 9.74
N TYR A 105 -1.48 11.41 10.17
CA TYR A 105 -1.60 9.96 10.07
C TYR A 105 -0.74 9.25 11.12
N SER A 106 -1.00 7.96 11.34
CA SER A 106 -0.23 7.11 12.25
C SER A 106 0.14 5.80 11.53
N GLU A 107 0.38 4.72 12.28
CA GLU A 107 0.91 3.46 11.78
C GLU A 107 -0.01 2.72 10.80
N GLU A 108 -1.30 3.08 10.74
CA GLU A 108 -2.31 2.42 9.92
C GLU A 108 -2.05 2.57 8.41
N VAL A 109 -1.22 3.53 8.00
CA VAL A 109 -0.82 3.74 6.61
C VAL A 109 -0.05 2.54 6.03
N ASP A 110 0.71 1.84 6.87
CA ASP A 110 1.45 0.64 6.45
C ASP A 110 0.49 -0.54 6.21
N ILE A 111 -0.65 -0.57 6.92
CA ILE A 111 -1.69 -1.61 6.76
C ILE A 111 -2.43 -1.43 5.45
N TRP A 112 -2.77 -0.18 5.11
CA TRP A 112 -3.32 0.13 3.79
C TRP A 112 -2.39 -0.36 2.68
N SER A 113 -1.11 -0.02 2.77
CA SER A 113 -0.09 -0.41 1.79
C SER A 113 0.01 -1.93 1.65
N ALA A 114 0.01 -2.67 2.78
CA ALA A 114 -0.02 -4.13 2.77
C ALA A 114 -1.30 -4.71 2.15
N GLY A 115 -2.45 -4.05 2.34
CA GLY A 115 -3.72 -4.42 1.71
C GLY A 115 -3.69 -4.27 0.19
N VAL A 116 -3.07 -3.20 -0.30
CA VAL A 116 -2.84 -2.98 -1.75
C VAL A 116 -1.96 -4.10 -2.31
N ILE A 117 -0.87 -4.46 -1.63
CA ILE A 117 0.00 -5.57 -2.02
C ILE A 117 -0.76 -6.88 -2.03
N MET A 118 -1.57 -7.16 -0.99
CA MET A 118 -2.37 -8.38 -0.92
C MET A 118 -3.32 -8.51 -2.12
N TYR A 119 -4.01 -7.42 -2.46
CA TYR A 119 -4.89 -7.37 -3.63
C TYR A 119 -4.11 -7.65 -4.92
N ILE A 120 -2.95 -7.02 -5.11
CA ILE A 120 -2.11 -7.20 -6.29
C ILE A 120 -1.58 -8.63 -6.39
N VAL A 121 -1.19 -9.28 -5.29
CA VAL A 121 -0.71 -10.67 -5.34
C VAL A 121 -1.82 -11.64 -5.75
N LEU A 122 -3.08 -11.38 -5.36
CA LEU A 122 -4.21 -12.26 -5.69
C LEU A 122 -4.81 -11.97 -7.07
N ARG A 123 -4.85 -10.71 -7.52
CA ARG A 123 -5.46 -10.31 -8.80
C ARG A 123 -4.39 -10.10 -9.90
N GLY A 124 -3.27 -9.48 -9.56
CA GLY A 124 -2.24 -9.00 -10.50
C GLY A 124 -2.45 -7.58 -11.02
N VAL A 125 -3.39 -6.81 -10.47
CA VAL A 125 -3.60 -5.37 -10.76
C VAL A 125 -3.90 -4.61 -9.47
N PRO A 126 -3.65 -3.30 -9.40
CA PRO A 126 -3.98 -2.50 -8.21
C PRO A 126 -5.50 -2.41 -7.97
N PRO A 127 -5.94 -2.28 -6.69
CA PRO A 127 -7.36 -2.12 -6.34
C PRO A 127 -7.93 -0.77 -6.78
N PHE A 128 -7.09 0.27 -6.80
CA PHE A 128 -7.47 1.63 -7.19
C PHE A 128 -6.68 2.04 -8.42
N TRP A 129 -7.39 2.41 -9.49
CA TRP A 129 -6.78 2.85 -10.73
C TRP A 129 -7.62 3.93 -11.41
N GLY A 130 -7.00 4.68 -12.31
CA GLY A 130 -7.67 5.68 -13.12
C GLY A 130 -6.74 6.22 -14.21
N PRO A 131 -7.28 6.87 -15.25
CA PRO A 131 -6.48 7.39 -16.35
C PRO A 131 -5.67 8.63 -15.98
N THR A 132 -5.93 9.24 -14.81
CA THR A 132 -5.18 10.39 -14.29
C THR A 132 -4.93 10.24 -12.80
N GLU A 133 -3.91 10.92 -12.29
CA GLU A 133 -3.57 10.94 -10.86
C GLU A 133 -4.75 11.42 -10.00
N GLN A 134 -5.50 12.43 -10.46
CA GLN A 134 -6.68 12.93 -9.74
C GLN A 134 -7.79 11.87 -9.67
N ARG A 135 -7.90 10.99 -10.68
CA ARG A 135 -8.86 9.88 -10.67
C ARG A 135 -8.41 8.77 -9.73
N ILE A 136 -7.12 8.44 -9.72
CA ILE A 136 -6.52 7.49 -8.76
C ILE A 136 -6.73 7.98 -7.33
N TYR A 137 -6.39 9.24 -7.05
CA TYR A 137 -6.59 9.87 -5.75
C TYR A 137 -8.06 9.81 -5.30
N LYS A 138 -9.00 10.17 -6.17
CA LYS A 138 -10.44 10.07 -5.88
C LYS A 138 -10.87 8.63 -5.58
N ALA A 139 -10.31 7.64 -6.27
CA ALA A 139 -10.60 6.23 -6.01
C ALA A 139 -10.06 5.78 -4.65
N ILE A 140 -8.81 6.16 -4.31
CA ILE A 140 -8.18 5.92 -3.01
C ILE A 140 -9.02 6.54 -1.88
N GLN A 141 -9.44 7.80 -2.02
CA GLN A 141 -10.28 8.48 -1.02
C GLN A 141 -11.62 7.78 -0.81
N LYS A 142 -12.20 7.20 -1.87
CA LYS A 142 -13.47 6.47 -1.79
C LYS A 142 -13.32 5.13 -1.06
N GLY A 143 -12.17 4.46 -1.22
CA GLY A 143 -11.90 3.17 -0.59
C GLY A 143 -12.80 2.03 -1.06
N GLU A 144 -13.53 2.19 -2.15
CA GLU A 144 -14.43 1.17 -2.70
C GLU A 144 -13.63 0.10 -3.45
N VAL A 145 -13.33 -1.01 -2.79
CA VAL A 145 -12.65 -2.17 -3.40
C VAL A 145 -13.67 -3.03 -4.15
N SER A 146 -13.35 -3.42 -5.38
CA SER A 146 -14.18 -4.33 -6.18
C SER A 146 -13.63 -5.75 -6.19
N PHE A 147 -14.53 -6.70 -5.91
CA PHE A 147 -14.31 -8.15 -5.99
C PHE A 147 -15.18 -8.81 -7.08
N SER A 148 -15.68 -8.05 -8.05
CA SER A 148 -16.70 -8.52 -9.01
C SER A 148 -16.16 -9.26 -10.24
N ALA A 149 -14.84 -9.36 -10.41
CA ALA A 149 -14.26 -10.07 -11.56
C ALA A 149 -14.30 -11.59 -11.34
N LYS A 150 -14.53 -12.37 -12.40
CA LYS A 150 -14.56 -13.85 -12.39
C LYS A 150 -13.36 -14.51 -11.69
N LEU A 151 -12.21 -13.84 -11.68
CA LEU A 151 -11.00 -14.31 -10.97
C LEU A 151 -11.21 -14.38 -9.44
N TRP A 152 -12.05 -13.49 -8.88
CA TRP A 152 -12.38 -13.46 -7.45
C TRP A 152 -13.32 -14.58 -7.01
N ASP A 153 -14.03 -15.24 -7.93
CA ASP A 153 -14.89 -16.38 -7.63
C ASP A 153 -14.08 -17.54 -7.01
N SER A 154 -12.80 -17.65 -7.37
CA SER A 154 -11.87 -18.67 -6.86
C SER A 154 -11.12 -18.27 -5.59
N ILE A 155 -11.24 -17.01 -5.15
CA ILE A 155 -10.58 -16.50 -3.96
C ILE A 155 -11.55 -16.59 -2.77
N SER A 156 -11.03 -17.00 -1.61
CA SER A 156 -11.84 -17.22 -0.42
C SER A 156 -12.44 -15.91 0.12
N ASP A 157 -13.59 -16.01 0.79
CA ASP A 157 -14.28 -14.85 1.34
C ASP A 157 -13.51 -14.24 2.52
N GLU A 158 -12.73 -15.04 3.26
CA GLU A 158 -11.83 -14.57 4.31
C GLU A 158 -10.73 -13.66 3.75
N ALA A 159 -10.19 -14.00 2.57
CA ALA A 159 -9.18 -13.16 1.92
C ALA A 159 -9.79 -11.82 1.46
N LYS A 160 -11.01 -11.84 0.92
CA LYS A 160 -11.74 -10.62 0.51
C LYS A 160 -12.11 -9.76 1.72
N ASP A 161 -12.57 -10.36 2.80
CA ASP A 161 -12.89 -9.69 4.06
C ASP A 161 -11.63 -9.03 4.65
N LEU A 162 -10.51 -9.74 4.73
CA LEU A 162 -9.25 -9.18 5.22
C LEU A 162 -8.79 -7.99 4.38
N ILE A 163 -8.81 -8.11 3.04
CA ILE A 163 -8.49 -7.00 2.14
C ILE A 163 -9.40 -5.80 2.40
N SER A 164 -10.71 -6.03 2.53
CA SER A 164 -11.69 -4.95 2.76
C SER A 164 -11.42 -4.20 4.05
N LYS A 165 -11.03 -4.93 5.11
CA LYS A 165 -10.67 -4.37 6.42
C LYS A 165 -9.34 -3.61 6.39
N MET A 166 -8.35 -4.11 5.64
CA MET A 166 -7.05 -3.43 5.45
C MET A 166 -7.17 -2.17 4.59
N LEU A 167 -8.08 -2.16 3.61
CA LEU A 167 -8.33 -1.05 2.69
C LEU A 167 -9.50 -0.16 3.13
N HIS A 168 -9.83 -0.16 4.42
CA HIS A 168 -10.84 0.75 4.95
C HIS A 168 -10.33 2.22 4.86
N PRO A 169 -11.09 3.15 4.25
CA PRO A 169 -10.61 4.51 3.99
C PRO A 169 -10.48 5.35 5.26
N ASP A 170 -11.34 5.14 6.25
CA ASP A 170 -11.15 5.70 7.58
C ASP A 170 -10.11 4.89 8.36
N ALA A 171 -8.97 5.52 8.66
CA ALA A 171 -7.85 4.91 9.39
C ALA A 171 -8.25 4.40 10.77
N LYS A 172 -9.19 5.07 11.46
CA LYS A 172 -9.63 4.64 12.80
C LYS A 172 -10.46 3.36 12.80
N SER A 173 -11.15 3.11 11.68
CA SER A 173 -11.95 1.92 11.46
C SER A 173 -11.18 0.85 10.70
N ARG A 174 -9.94 1.14 10.28
CA ARG A 174 -9.06 0.19 9.59
C ARG A 174 -8.52 -0.82 10.59
N ILE A 175 -8.49 -2.08 10.17
CA ILE A 175 -7.95 -3.16 11.00
C ILE A 175 -6.50 -2.87 11.40
N THR A 176 -6.15 -3.20 12.64
CA THR A 176 -4.77 -3.11 13.10
C THR A 176 -3.94 -4.28 12.58
N VAL A 177 -2.61 -4.13 12.60
CA VAL A 177 -1.72 -5.23 12.20
C VAL A 177 -1.88 -6.48 13.09
N ALA A 178 -2.19 -6.31 14.38
CA ALA A 178 -2.37 -7.41 15.31
C ALA A 178 -3.63 -8.21 14.97
N GLU A 179 -4.75 -7.52 14.78
CA GLU A 179 -6.02 -8.14 14.38
C GLU A 179 -5.90 -8.81 13.00
N ALA A 180 -5.20 -8.20 12.04
CA ALA A 180 -4.95 -8.78 10.72
C ALA A 180 -4.11 -10.08 10.78
N MET A 181 -3.29 -10.23 11.82
CA MET A 181 -2.54 -11.45 12.11
C MET A 181 -3.36 -12.48 12.92
N GLY A 182 -4.57 -12.15 13.35
CA GLY A 182 -5.40 -12.96 14.24
C GLY A 182 -4.90 -12.99 15.69
N LYS A 183 -4.27 -11.90 16.16
CA LYS A 183 -3.74 -11.74 17.52
C LYS A 183 -4.54 -10.72 18.33
#